data_AF-E0VZB7-F1
#
_entry.id   AF-E0VZB7-F1
#
_cell.length_a   1.000
_cell.length_b   1.000
_cell.length_c   1.000
_cell.angle_alpha   90.00
_cell.angle_beta   90.00
_cell.angle_gamma   90.00
#
_symmetry.space_group_name_H-M   'P 1'
#
loop_
_entity.id
_entity.type
_entity.pdbx_description
1 polymer ?
#
loop_
_entity_poly.entity_id
_entity_poly.type
_entity_poly.pdbx_seq_one_letter_code
_entity_poly.pdbx_strand_id
1 'polypeptide(L)'
;MSSEAEIPEIRVKTAYNGEKMITYINQQITFDQLCDEMRDICKFSSDQLFTMKWIDDEGDPCTLSNQMELDEAIRLYDVNKESELVVHDKIRFVELVM
;
A
#
# COMPACT_ATOMS: atom_id res chain seq x y z
N MET A 1 16.41 28.65 -10.04
CA MET A 1 16.82 27.43 -9.32
C MET A 1 15.53 26.88 -8.72
N SER A 2 15.00 25.85 -9.35
CA SER A 2 13.71 25.26 -9.01
C SER A 2 13.74 24.79 -7.56
N SER A 3 12.81 25.27 -6.74
CA SER A 3 12.51 24.63 -5.47
C SER A 3 11.95 23.25 -5.80
N GLU A 4 12.76 22.21 -5.63
CA GLU A 4 12.23 20.85 -5.54
C GLU A 4 11.33 20.84 -4.31
N ALA A 5 10.03 20.95 -4.53
CA ALA A 5 9.06 20.86 -3.45
C ALA A 5 9.20 19.44 -2.87
N GLU A 6 9.54 19.31 -1.59
CA GLU A 6 9.53 18.03 -0.90
C GLU A 6 8.14 17.41 -1.07
N ILE A 7 8.07 16.27 -1.74
CA ILE A 7 6.80 15.58 -1.94
C ILE A 7 6.43 14.95 -0.59
N PRO A 8 5.23 15.22 -0.04
CA PRO A 8 4.88 14.69 1.27
C PRO A 8 4.87 13.16 1.26
N GLU A 9 5.38 12.58 2.34
CA GLU A 9 5.33 11.13 2.58
C GLU A 9 4.12 10.79 3.46
N ILE A 10 3.45 9.70 3.11
CA ILE A 10 2.40 9.09 3.92
C ILE A 10 3.04 7.96 4.72
N ARG A 11 2.93 8.06 6.05
CA ARG A 11 3.33 6.97 6.93
C ARG A 11 2.25 5.89 6.89
N VAL A 12 2.63 4.70 6.45
CA VAL A 12 1.72 3.55 6.31
C VAL A 12 2.18 2.42 7.21
N LYS A 13 1.22 1.73 7.83
CA LYS A 13 1.48 0.44 8.48
C LYS A 13 1.38 -0.65 7.41
N THR A 14 2.48 -1.30 7.06
CA THR A 14 2.46 -2.44 6.12
C THR A 14 2.36 -3.75 6.88
N ALA A 15 1.33 -4.54 6.61
CA ALA A 15 1.18 -5.88 7.19
C ALA A 15 1.41 -6.96 6.12
N TYR A 16 2.35 -7.88 6.37
CA TYR A 16 2.68 -9.00 5.49
C TYR A 16 3.21 -10.20 6.29
N ASN A 17 2.72 -11.41 5.99
CA ASN A 17 3.14 -12.67 6.63
C ASN A 17 3.12 -12.65 8.18
N GLY A 18 2.17 -11.92 8.77
CA GLY A 18 2.04 -11.76 10.22
C GLY A 18 2.95 -10.69 10.84
N GLU A 19 3.83 -10.08 10.04
CA GLU A 19 4.69 -8.97 10.46
C GLU A 19 4.04 -7.63 10.15
N LYS A 20 4.19 -6.67 11.06
CA LYS A 20 3.76 -5.28 10.87
C LYS A 20 4.98 -4.38 10.82
N MET A 21 5.08 -3.61 9.75
CA MET A 21 6.18 -2.70 9.44
C MET A 21 5.65 -1.27 9.32
N ILE A 22 6.49 -0.28 9.60
CA ILE A 22 6.19 1.12 9.26
C ILE A 22 6.95 1.43 7.97
N THR A 23 6.21 1.84 6.95
CA THR A 23 6.73 2.24 5.63
C THR A 23 6.27 3.67 5.34
N TYR A 24 6.92 4.28 4.36
CA TYR A 24 6.61 5.63 3.91
C TYR A 24 6.39 5.55 2.41
N ILE A 25 5.21 5.98 1.96
CA ILE A 25 4.88 6.06 0.53
C ILE A 25 4.82 7.52 0.12
N ASN A 26 5.31 7.81 -1.08
CA ASN A 26 5.22 9.16 -1.64
C ASN A 26 3.76 9.45 -2.07
N GLN A 27 3.21 10.64 -1.75
CA GLN A 27 1.85 11.03 -2.16
C GLN A 27 1.62 11.06 -3.68
N GLN A 28 2.69 11.11 -4.47
CA GLN A 28 2.66 11.10 -5.94
C GLN A 28 3.19 9.77 -6.52
N ILE A 29 3.32 8.72 -5.69
CA ILE A 29 3.76 7.40 -6.15
C ILE A 29 2.78 6.83 -7.18
N THR A 30 3.29 6.22 -8.24
CA THR A 30 2.45 5.47 -9.16
C THR A 30 2.12 4.09 -8.60
N PHE A 31 1.04 3.49 -9.08
CA PHE A 31 0.65 2.13 -8.69
C PHE A 31 1.76 1.11 -9.00
N ASP A 32 2.42 1.25 -10.15
CA ASP A 32 3.54 0.38 -10.52
C ASP A 32 4.75 0.55 -9.59
N GLN A 33 5.09 1.80 -9.22
CA GLN A 33 6.15 2.09 -8.25
C GLN A 33 5.81 1.53 -6.87
N LEU A 34 4.56 1.67 -6.41
CA LEU A 34 4.10 1.08 -5.16
C LEU A 34 4.20 -0.45 -5.20
N CYS A 35 3.90 -1.07 -6.34
CA CYS A 35 4.09 -2.50 -6.52
C CYS A 35 5.56 -2.91 -6.37
N ASP A 36 6.48 -2.16 -6.99
CA ASP A 36 7.92 -2.41 -6.89
C ASP A 36 8.42 -2.25 -5.44
N GLU A 37 8.00 -1.18 -4.75
CA GLU A 37 8.31 -1.00 -3.33
C GLU A 37 7.81 -2.16 -2.47
N MET A 38 6.56 -2.61 -2.69
CA MET A 38 6.01 -3.73 -1.92
C MET A 38 6.72 -5.05 -2.23
N ARG A 39 7.22 -5.26 -3.46
CA ARG A 39 8.07 -6.42 -3.78
C ARG A 39 9.37 -6.37 -3.00
N ASP A 40 10.00 -5.21 -2.93
CA ASP A 40 11.26 -5.02 -2.21
C ASP A 40 11.10 -5.17 -0.70
N ILE A 41 10.00 -4.66 -0.15
CA ILE A 41 9.66 -4.75 1.28
C ILE A 41 9.31 -6.19 1.66
N CYS A 42 8.41 -6.83 0.90
CA CYS A 42 7.90 -8.18 1.20
C CYS A 42 8.80 -9.31 0.68
N LYS A 43 9.91 -8.98 0.01
CA LYS A 43 10.86 -9.92 -0.61
C LYS A 43 10.20 -10.86 -1.61
N PHE A 44 9.26 -10.34 -2.39
CA PHE A 44 8.64 -11.07 -3.49
C PHE A 44 9.60 -11.21 -4.66
N SER A 45 9.49 -12.31 -5.40
CA SER A 45 10.12 -12.40 -6.73
C SER A 45 9.40 -11.48 -7.72
N SER A 46 10.06 -11.12 -8.83
CA SER A 46 9.50 -10.22 -9.84
C SER A 46 8.21 -10.74 -10.48
N ASP A 47 8.04 -12.06 -10.55
CA ASP A 47 6.89 -12.76 -11.13
C ASP A 47 5.82 -13.16 -10.10
N GLN A 48 6.11 -13.04 -8.80
CA GLN A 48 5.16 -13.41 -7.76
C GLN A 48 3.96 -12.45 -7.77
N LEU A 49 2.76 -13.03 -7.77
CA LEU A 49 1.52 -12.27 -7.74
C LEU A 49 1.12 -11.96 -6.29
N PHE A 50 0.70 -10.73 -6.03
CA PHE A 50 0.18 -10.32 -4.72
C PHE A 50 -1.04 -9.41 -4.89
N THR A 51 -1.71 -9.12 -3.78
CA THR A 51 -2.83 -8.18 -3.67
C THR A 51 -2.48 -7.16 -2.60
N MET A 52 -2.71 -5.89 -2.87
CA MET A 52 -2.61 -4.83 -1.87
C MET A 52 -4.02 -4.41 -1.46
N LYS A 53 -4.21 -4.20 -0.16
CA LYS A 53 -5.46 -3.70 0.39
C LYS A 53 -5.19 -2.50 1.27
N TRP A 54 -5.80 -1.37 0.97
CA TRP A 54 -5.81 -0.20 1.83
C TRP A 54 -6.93 -0.35 2.86
N ILE A 55 -6.62 -0.14 4.12
CA ILE A 55 -7.62 -0.09 5.20
C ILE A 55 -7.97 1.37 5.42
N ASP A 56 -9.23 1.70 5.23
CA ASP A 56 -9.75 3.05 5.48
C ASP A 56 -9.99 3.32 6.98
N ASP A 57 -10.60 4.46 7.28
CA ASP A 57 -10.93 4.90 8.64
C ASP A 57 -12.07 4.11 9.28
N GLU A 58 -12.92 3.47 8.49
CA GLU A 58 -13.97 2.57 8.96
C GLU A 58 -13.42 1.16 9.24
N GLY A 59 -12.18 0.89 8.83
CA GLY A 59 -11.52 -0.40 8.98
C GLY A 59 -11.80 -1.36 7.82
N ASP A 60 -12.43 -0.87 6.76
CA ASP A 60 -12.82 -1.69 5.62
C ASP A 60 -11.66 -1.84 4.63
N PRO A 61 -11.38 -3.08 4.17
CA PRO A 61 -10.30 -3.31 3.23
C PRO A 61 -10.72 -3.02 1.79
N CYS A 62 -10.22 -1.93 1.22
CA CYS A 62 -10.35 -1.61 -0.20
C CYS A 62 -9.17 -2.23 -0.99
N THR A 63 -9.43 -2.87 -2.13
CA THR A 63 -8.37 -3.46 -2.95
C THR A 63 -7.72 -2.38 -3.82
N LEU A 64 -6.38 -2.36 -3.87
CA LEU A 64 -5.61 -1.55 -4.80
C LEU A 64 -5.13 -2.43 -5.96
N SER A 65 -5.62 -2.15 -7.16
CA SER A 65 -5.36 -2.88 -8.40
C SER A 65 -4.98 -1.98 -9.58
N ASN A 66 -5.18 -0.67 -9.45
CA ASN A 66 -4.86 0.32 -10.48
C ASN A 66 -4.57 1.71 -9.89
N GLN A 67 -4.11 2.63 -10.73
CA GLN A 67 -3.77 4.00 -10.32
C GLN A 67 -4.96 4.78 -9.73
N MET A 68 -6.16 4.62 -10.29
CA MET A 68 -7.35 5.37 -9.84
C MET A 68 -7.73 5.02 -8.40
N GLU A 69 -7.62 3.75 -8.02
CA GLU A 69 -7.88 3.30 -6.64
C GLU A 69 -6.81 3.81 -5.67
N LEU A 70 -5.54 3.85 -6.09
CA LEU A 70 -4.45 4.42 -5.30
C LEU A 70 -4.64 5.93 -5.07
N ASP A 71 -4.98 6.68 -6.13
CA ASP A 71 -5.21 8.12 -6.05
C ASP A 71 -6.34 8.44 -5.07
N GLU A 72 -7.42 7.66 -5.09
CA GLU A 72 -8.54 7.83 -4.16
C GLU A 72 -8.15 7.49 -2.72
N ALA A 73 -7.38 6.42 -2.50
CA ALA A 73 -6.87 6.07 -1.17
C ALA A 73 -5.97 7.17 -0.58
N ILE A 74 -5.07 7.73 -1.41
CA ILE A 74 -4.21 8.87 -1.03
C ILE A 74 -5.06 10.12 -0.74
N ARG A 75 -6.08 10.40 -1.57
CA ARG A 75 -6.99 11.54 -1.36
C ARG A 75 -7.75 11.42 -0.04
N LEU A 76 -8.19 10.21 0.34
CA LEU A 76 -8.89 9.94 1.59
C LEU A 76 -7.94 10.01 2.81
N TYR A 77 -6.68 9.58 2.66
CA TYR A 77 -5.66 9.75 3.70
C TYR A 77 -5.50 11.20 4.14
N ASP A 78 -5.55 12.15 3.20
CA ASP A 78 -5.33 13.56 3.53
C ASP A 78 -6.39 14.15 4.47
N VAL A 79 -7.57 13.51 4.56
CA VAL A 79 -8.66 13.89 5.46
C VAL A 79 -8.46 13.28 6.85
N ASN A 80 -8.07 12.00 6.93
CA ASN A 80 -8.13 11.22 8.16
C ASN A 80 -6.77 10.97 8.84
N LYS A 81 -5.66 11.10 8.11
CA LYS A 81 -4.26 10.97 8.57
C LYS A 81 -3.88 9.66 9.26
N GLU A 82 -4.74 8.64 9.22
CA GLU A 82 -4.41 7.26 9.61
C GLU A 82 -4.61 6.32 8.42
N SER A 83 -3.61 5.48 8.13
CA SER A 83 -3.70 4.47 7.08
C SER A 83 -2.89 3.21 7.38
N GLU A 84 -3.44 2.07 6.96
CA GLU A 84 -2.80 0.75 6.99
C GLU A 84 -2.91 0.12 5.59
N LEU A 85 -1.81 -0.46 5.11
CA LEU A 85 -1.72 -1.14 3.82
C LEU A 85 -1.38 -2.60 4.09
N VAL A 86 -2.30 -3.50 3.76
CA VAL A 86 -2.12 -4.93 3.96
C VAL A 86 -1.77 -5.59 2.64
N VAL A 87 -0.65 -6.31 2.62
CA VAL A 87 -0.15 -6.99 1.42
C VAL A 87 -0.34 -8.49 1.60
N HIS A 88 -0.99 -9.12 0.62
CA HIS A 88 -1.28 -10.56 0.62
C HIS A 88 -0.66 -11.22 -0.62
N ASP A 89 0.10 -12.28 -0.42
CA ASP A 89 0.55 -13.15 -1.51
C ASP A 89 -0.64 -13.91 -2.12
N LYS A 90 -0.84 -13.83 -3.43
CA LYS A 90 -1.94 -14.55 -4.11
C LYS A 90 -1.71 -16.06 -4.14
N ILE A 91 -0.48 -16.55 -3.92
CA ILE A 91 -0.16 -17.98 -3.94
C ILE A 91 -0.50 -18.65 -2.60
N ARG A 92 -0.72 -17.87 -1.53
CA ARG A 92 -1.16 -18.36 -0.21
C ARG A 92 -2.60 -17.95 0.14
N PHE A 93 -3.54 -18.07 -0.78
CA PHE A 93 -4.95 -18.23 -0.41
C PHE A 93 -5.18 -19.64 0.16
N VAL A 94 -4.62 -19.93 1.33
CA VAL A 94 -5.20 -20.96 2.21
C VAL A 94 -6.07 -20.19 3.19
N GLU A 95 -7.35 -20.11 2.84
CA GLU A 95 -8.50 -19.82 3.72
C GLU A 95 -8.28 -18.73 4.79
N LEU A 96 -8.69 -17.49 4.47
CA LEU A 96 -9.30 -16.63 5.49
C LEU A 96 -10.81 -16.87 5.45
N VAL A 97 -11.21 -18.07 5.89
CA VAL A 97 -12.53 -18.27 6.47
C VAL A 97 -12.32 -18.25 7.99
N MET A 98 -12.60 -17.11 8.60
CA MET A 98 -13.13 -17.03 9.96
C MET A 98 -14.31 -16.08 9.92
#